data_AF-A0A4Q3WZN4-F1
#
_entry.id   AF-A0A4Q3WZN4-F1
#
_cell.length_a   1.000
_cell.length_b   1.000
_cell.length_c   1.000
_cell.angle_alpha   90.00
_cell.angle_beta   90.00
_cell.angle_gamma   90.00
#
_symmetry.space_group_name_H-M   'P 1'
#
loop_
_entity.id
_entity.type
_entity.pdbx_description
1 polymer ?
#
loop_
_entity_poly.entity_id
_entity_poly.type
_entity_poly.pdbx_seq_one_letter_code
_entity_poly.pdbx_strand_id
1 'polypeptide(L)' 'EYEAMPEAQQPKTDQEKRDQWMIRFSKAIGRNLGPFYTAWGIPISTSAKDSVKDLPTWMPTTEQTLGIETNLAKAPGTK' A
#
# COMPACT_ATOMS: atom_id res chain seq x y z
N GLU A 1 -8.57 11.46 -19.04
CA GLU A 1 -8.78 10.01 -18.78
C GLU A 1 -9.59 9.68 -17.52
N TYR A 2 -9.73 10.55 -16.53
CA TYR A 2 -10.66 10.32 -15.39
C TYR A 2 -12.13 10.65 -15.71
N GLU A 3 -12.40 11.37 -16.80
CA GLU A 3 -13.75 11.84 -17.15
C GLU A 3 -14.51 10.93 -18.13
N ALA A 4 -13.92 9.82 -18.58
CA ALA A 4 -14.49 8.96 -19.61
C ALA A 4 -14.93 7.57 -19.10
N MET A 5 -15.12 7.38 -17.79
CA MET A 5 -15.65 6.11 -17.26
C MET A 5 -17.17 6.17 -17.04
N PRO A 6 -17.93 5.17 -17.54
CA PRO A 6 -19.37 5.06 -17.29
C PRO A 6 -19.66 5.04 -15.79
N GLU A 7 -20.64 5.83 -15.36
CA GLU A 7 -21.08 5.98 -13.95
C GLU A 7 -21.26 4.65 -13.21
N ALA A 8 -21.65 3.60 -13.93
CA ALA A 8 -21.84 2.26 -13.38
C ALA A 8 -20.55 1.60 -12.82
N GLN A 9 -19.38 2.07 -13.23
CA GLN A 9 -18.06 1.56 -12.81
C GLN A 9 -17.33 2.48 -11.84
N GLN A 10 -17.92 3.64 -11.51
CA GLN A 10 -17.34 4.50 -10.49
C GLN A 10 -17.58 3.88 -9.11
N PRO A 11 -16.56 3.83 -8.23
CA PRO A 11 -16.76 3.42 -6.85
C PRO A 11 -17.81 4.34 -6.20
N LYS A 12 -18.98 3.78 -5.89
CA LYS A 12 -20.19 4.47 -5.44
C LYS A 12 -20.08 4.91 -3.99
N THR A 13 -19.13 4.34 -3.26
CA THR A 13 -18.86 4.65 -1.85
C THR A 13 -17.39 4.99 -1.63
N ASP A 14 -17.11 5.84 -0.64
CA ASP A 14 -15.73 6.16 -0.27
C ASP A 14 -14.94 4.93 0.19
N GLN A 15 -15.65 3.89 0.62
CA GLN A 15 -15.07 2.59 0.93
C GLN A 15 -14.47 1.91 -0.31
N GLU A 16 -15.22 1.85 -1.41
CA GLU A 16 -14.73 1.27 -2.66
C GLU A 16 -13.57 2.07 -3.27
N LYS A 17 -13.56 3.40 -3.09
CA LYS A 17 -12.42 4.24 -3.49
C LYS A 17 -11.15 3.86 -2.73
N ARG A 18 -11.25 3.75 -1.39
CA ARG A 18 -10.13 3.35 -0.53
C ARG A 18 -9.61 1.95 -0.89
N ASP A 19 -10.53 1.01 -1.14
CA ASP A 19 -10.20 -0.34 -1.55
C ASP A 19 -9.42 -0.35 -2.87
N GLN A 20 -9.90 0.36 -3.89
CA GLN A 20 -9.22 0.47 -5.18
C GLN A 20 -7.81 1.08 -5.04
N TRP A 21 -7.66 2.10 -4.20
CA TRP A 21 -6.34 2.70 -3.94
C TRP A 21 -5.39 1.72 -3.28
N MET A 22 -5.84 1.03 -2.23
CA MET A 22 -5.02 0.04 -1.53
C MET A 22 -4.57 -1.08 -2.48
N ILE A 23 -5.48 -1.61 -3.29
CA ILE A 23 -5.18 -2.69 -4.24
C ILE A 23 -4.19 -2.22 -5.31
N ARG A 24 -4.47 -1.10 -5.97
CA ARG A 24 -3.63 -0.57 -7.06
C ARG A 24 -2.25 -0.21 -6.56
N PHE A 25 -2.15 0.41 -5.39
CA PHE A 25 -0.87 0.79 -4.82
C PHE A 25 -0.07 -0.44 -4.41
N SER A 26 -0.70 -1.40 -3.72
CA SER A 26 -0.07 -2.67 -3.33
C SER A 26 0.52 -3.40 -4.54
N LYS A 27 -0.23 -3.47 -5.64
CA LYS A 27 0.22 -4.08 -6.89
C LYS A 27 1.35 -3.30 -7.55
N ALA A 28 1.29 -1.96 -7.53
CA ALA A 28 2.32 -1.11 -8.13
C ALA A 28 3.69 -1.25 -7.44
N ILE A 29 3.72 -1.40 -6.12
CA ILE A 29 4.97 -1.60 -5.36
C ILE A 29 5.31 -3.08 -5.10
N GLY A 30 4.44 -4.00 -5.52
CA GLY A 30 4.60 -5.44 -5.31
C GLY A 30 4.56 -5.87 -3.84
N ARG A 31 3.84 -5.16 -2.98
CA ARG A 31 3.73 -5.46 -1.54
C ARG A 31 2.31 -5.31 -1.03
N ASN A 32 1.93 -6.12 -0.04
CA ASN A 32 0.62 -6.04 0.59
C ASN A 32 0.59 -4.92 1.64
N LEU A 33 -0.14 -3.84 1.33
CA LEU A 33 -0.32 -2.68 2.21
C LEU A 33 -1.51 -2.82 3.18
N GLY A 34 -2.24 -3.93 3.16
CA GLY A 34 -3.42 -4.16 3.99
C GLY A 34 -3.18 -3.96 5.50
N PRO A 35 -2.07 -4.48 6.07
CA PRO A 35 -1.74 -4.25 7.47
C PRO A 35 -1.46 -2.77 7.79
N PHE A 36 -0.82 -2.04 6.88
CA PHE A 36 -0.57 -0.61 7.04
C PHE A 36 -1.87 0.20 7.11
N TYR A 37 -2.80 -0.06 6.19
CA TYR A 37 -4.12 0.59 6.18
C TYR A 37 -4.89 0.31 7.47
N THR A 38 -4.80 -0.92 7.98
CA THR A 38 -5.43 -1.30 9.25
C THR A 38 -4.82 -0.55 10.43
N ALA A 39 -3.48 -0.44 10.49
CA ALA A 39 -2.78 0.29 11.56
C ALA A 39 -3.09 1.79 11.56
N TRP A 40 -3.34 2.37 10.38
CA TRP A 40 -3.74 3.77 10.21
C TRP A 40 -5.23 4.04 10.44
N GLY A 41 -6.03 3.01 10.77
CA GLY A 41 -7.47 3.16 11.00
C GLY A 41 -8.28 3.40 9.73
N ILE A 42 -7.72 3.09 8.55
CA ILE A 42 -8.41 3.24 7.27
C ILE A 42 -9.21 1.95 7.00
N PRO A 43 -10.56 1.98 7.02
CA PRO A 43 -11.34 0.80 6.75
C PRO A 43 -11.16 0.39 5.29
N ILE A 44 -10.78 -0.87 5.09
CA ILE A 44 -10.67 -1.55 3.78
C ILE A 44 -11.44 -2.87 3.84
N SER A 45 -12.14 -3.23 2.77
CA SER A 45 -12.97 -4.44 2.73
C SER A 45 -12.13 -5.72 2.75
N THR A 46 -12.74 -6.82 3.16
CA THR A 46 -12.11 -8.15 3.15
C THR A 46 -11.72 -8.56 1.74
N SER A 47 -12.57 -8.33 0.74
CA SER A 47 -12.28 -8.64 -0.66
C SER A 47 -11.06 -7.88 -1.18
N ALA A 48 -10.87 -6.63 -0.75
CA ALA A 48 -9.68 -5.85 -1.10
C ALA A 48 -8.41 -6.47 -0.49
N LYS A 49 -8.45 -6.88 0.79
CA LYS A 49 -7.33 -7.57 1.46
C LYS A 49 -6.99 -8.89 0.76
N ASP A 50 -8.01 -9.65 0.39
CA ASP A 50 -7.84 -10.95 -0.28
C ASP A 50 -7.17 -10.80 -1.66
N SER A 51 -7.44 -9.71 -2.37
CA SER A 51 -6.89 -9.46 -3.71
C SER A 51 -5.38 -9.18 -3.74
N VAL A 52 -4.77 -8.93 -2.57
CA VAL A 52 -3.33 -8.63 -2.41
C VAL A 52 -2.65 -9.59 -1.43
N LYS A 53 -3.36 -10.62 -0.94
CA LYS A 53 -2.86 -11.54 0.10
C LYS A 53 -1.59 -12.30 -0.29
N ASP A 54 -1.40 -12.53 -1.59
CA ASP A 54 -0.26 -13.27 -2.13
C ASP A 54 0.99 -12.39 -2.27
N LEU A 55 0.86 -11.07 -2.06
CA LEU A 55 2.00 -10.15 -2.04
C LEU A 55 2.67 -10.15 -0.66
N PRO A 56 4.00 -9.96 -0.60
CA PRO A 56 4.71 -9.86 0.67
C PRO A 56 4.18 -8.69 1.50
N THR A 57 3.81 -8.98 2.74
CA THR A 57 3.33 -7.98 3.70
C THR A 57 4.32 -6.84 3.89
N TRP A 58 3.82 -5.61 3.92
CA TRP A 58 4.59 -4.43 4.24
C TRP A 58 4.04 -3.68 5.45
N MET A 59 4.97 -3.31 6.33
CA MET A 59 4.80 -2.36 7.41
C MET A 59 6.08 -1.54 7.51
N PRO A 60 5.99 -0.24 7.82
CA PRO A 60 7.19 0.56 8.08
C PRO A 60 7.90 -0.01 9.32
N THR A 61 9.21 -0.05 9.24
CA THR A 61 10.07 -0.35 10.40
C THR A 61 10.13 0.86 11.32
N THR A 62 10.47 0.63 12.58
CA THR A 62 10.63 1.71 13.57
C THR A 62 11.67 2.73 13.11
N GLU A 63 12.74 2.28 12.44
CA GLU A 63 13.77 3.17 11.88
C GLU A 63 13.22 4.08 10.78
N GLN A 64 12.37 3.55 9.87
CA GLN A 64 11.71 4.32 8.82
C GLN A 64 10.69 5.34 9.37
N THR A 65 10.06 5.01 10.50
CA THR A 65 9.00 5.83 11.11
C THR A 65 9.56 7.02 11.88
N LEU A 66 10.75 6.88 12.47
CA LEU A 66 11.39 7.92 13.28
C LEU A 66 12.30 8.86 12.47
N GLY A 67 12.38 8.69 11.15
CA GLY A 67 13.24 9.50 10.30
C GLY A 67 14.73 9.35 10.65
N ILE A 68 15.11 8.21 11.25
CA ILE A 68 16.52 7.91 11.49
C ILE A 68 17.08 7.52 10.13
N GLU A 69 17.78 8.45 9.47
CA GLU A 69 18.44 8.16 8.20
C GLU A 69 19.42 7.01 8.41
N THR A 70 19.00 5.81 8.02
CA THR A 70 19.91 4.68 7.90
C THR A 70 20.74 4.93 6.66
N ASN A 71 21.80 5.73 6.82
CA ASN A 71 23.00 5.56 6.02
C ASN A 71 23.52 4.14 6.32
N LEU A 72 22.92 3.15 5.65
CA LEU A 72 23.58 1.87 5.48
C LEU A 72 24.80 2.20 4.62
N ALA A 73 25.91 2.47 5.32
CA ALA A 73 27.20 2.71 4.73
C ALA A 73 27.39 1.70 3.61
N LYS A 74 27.38 2.23 2.38
CA LYS A 74 28.00 1.60 1.23
C LYS A 74 29.41 1.24 1.69
N ALA A 75 29.65 -0.03 2.04
CA ALA A 75 30.98 -0.49 2.38
C ALA A 75 31.91 -0.16 1.20
N PRO A 76 32.90 0.74 1.36
CA PRO A 76 33.90 0.91 0.35
C PRO A 76 35.08 0.02 0.71
N GLY A 77 35.30 -1.01 -0.10
CA GLY A 77 36.63 -1.57 -0.31
C GLY A 77 37.16 -2.47 0.80
N THR A 78 37.04 -3.77 0.55
CA THR A 78 38.12 -4.71 0.81
C THR A 78 39.45 -4.15 0.28
N LYS A 79 40.39 -3.84 1.17
CA LYS A 79 41.83 -4.05 1.00
C LYS A 79 42.47 -4.24 2.37
#